data_AF-A0A231QIE6-F1
#
_entry.id   AF-A0A231QIE6-F1
#
_cell.length_a   1.000
_cell.length_b   1.000
_cell.length_c   1.000
_cell.angle_alpha   90.00
_cell.angle_beta   90.00
_cell.angle_gamma   90.00
#
_symmetry.space_group_name_H-M   'P 1'
#
loop_
_entity.id
_entity.type
_entity.pdbx_description
1 polymer ?
#
loop_
_entity_poly.entity_id
_entity_poly.type
_entity_poly.pdbx_seq_one_letter_code
_entity_poly.pdbx_strand_id
1 'polypeptide(L)'
;MEFDIRSIDSAKKFVSEFTGMTEQEYNIEKFDGVDGFELLWDALFNRIQAINISDLRIVAFHIVGSLDECKEIKENGLEDLQKVLSSDTTLSRELKKVDVQIDIANKLISCDDNSYILNTESSGPLFFVSNRLLNDYCINGFFFNDDIFNYGNMVYKRPEFLMNISELFPKVRSLDELWKRKSKSYKINFYATVEQIAEFTFELSNELDPPYRDWGILSDDMKIKKWLFSHALERARDNLGTEKFLYIKNGVIIPPEQIISIDELNCEE
;
A
#
# COMPACT_ATOMS: atom_id res chain seq x y z
N MET A 1 -16.46 3.72 -11.80
CA MET A 1 -15.75 4.90 -11.27
C MET A 1 -14.43 4.42 -10.72
N GLU A 2 -13.38 5.23 -10.86
CA GLU A 2 -12.04 4.90 -10.35
C GLU A 2 -11.61 6.00 -9.38
N PHE A 3 -11.21 5.62 -8.17
CA PHE A 3 -10.49 6.51 -7.28
C PHE A 3 -9.01 6.43 -7.61
N ASP A 4 -8.52 7.42 -8.37
CA ASP A 4 -7.12 7.53 -8.77
C ASP A 4 -6.59 8.92 -8.43
N ILE A 5 -5.79 9.00 -7.39
CA ILE A 5 -5.13 10.24 -6.95
C ILE A 5 -3.63 10.25 -7.26
N ARG A 6 -3.16 9.40 -8.19
CA ARG A 6 -1.74 9.37 -8.62
C ARG A 6 -1.32 10.64 -9.35
N SER A 7 -2.28 11.43 -9.84
CA SER A 7 -2.04 12.72 -10.49
C SER A 7 -3.11 13.74 -10.12
N ILE A 8 -2.80 15.03 -10.30
CA ILE A 8 -3.76 16.12 -10.13
C ILE A 8 -4.98 15.90 -11.06
N ASP A 9 -4.74 15.54 -12.32
CA ASP A 9 -5.82 15.41 -13.32
C ASP A 9 -6.76 14.23 -13.03
N SER A 10 -6.20 13.09 -12.62
CA SER A 10 -7.00 11.93 -12.21
C SER A 10 -7.81 12.20 -10.94
N ALA A 11 -7.22 12.93 -9.98
CA ALA A 11 -7.93 13.37 -8.78
C ALA A 11 -9.09 14.32 -9.13
N LYS A 12 -8.86 15.28 -10.05
CA LYS A 12 -9.91 16.19 -10.53
C LYS A 12 -11.06 15.45 -11.18
N LYS A 13 -10.73 14.46 -12.03
CA LYS A 13 -11.71 13.58 -12.68
C LYS A 13 -12.54 12.83 -11.63
N PHE A 14 -11.90 12.22 -10.63
CA PHE A 14 -12.64 11.54 -9.56
C PHE A 14 -13.57 12.50 -8.81
N VAL A 15 -13.10 13.70 -8.42
CA VAL A 15 -13.96 14.67 -7.73
C VAL A 15 -15.20 15.00 -8.56
N SER A 16 -15.04 15.26 -9.87
CA SER A 16 -16.18 15.55 -10.74
C SER A 16 -17.15 14.36 -10.85
N GLU A 17 -16.66 13.14 -11.07
CA GLU A 17 -17.48 11.93 -11.14
C GLU A 17 -18.19 11.61 -9.81
N PHE A 18 -17.48 11.78 -8.69
CA PHE A 18 -17.95 11.45 -7.35
C PHE A 18 -18.93 12.46 -6.76
N THR A 19 -18.97 13.69 -7.27
CA THR A 19 -19.85 14.74 -6.74
C THR A 19 -20.93 15.17 -7.74
N GLY A 20 -20.74 14.83 -9.01
CA GLY A 20 -21.53 15.37 -10.12
C GLY A 20 -21.32 16.87 -10.32
N MET A 21 -20.26 17.46 -9.75
CA MET A 21 -19.95 18.87 -9.92
C MET A 21 -19.44 19.16 -11.34
N THR A 22 -19.94 20.25 -11.90
CA THR A 22 -19.46 20.85 -13.15
C THR A 22 -18.16 21.62 -12.90
N GLU A 23 -17.37 21.86 -13.96
CA GLU A 23 -16.17 22.72 -13.89
C GLU A 23 -16.44 24.13 -13.35
N GLN A 24 -17.68 24.64 -13.46
CA GLN A 24 -18.06 25.96 -12.94
C GLN A 24 -18.30 25.96 -11.42
N GLU A 25 -18.82 24.84 -10.88
CA GLU A 25 -18.92 24.59 -9.43
C GLU A 25 -17.53 24.31 -8.82
N TYR A 26 -16.56 23.93 -9.65
CA TYR A 26 -15.17 23.62 -9.34
C TYR A 26 -14.30 24.82 -8.96
N ASN A 27 -14.89 25.94 -8.50
CA ASN A 27 -14.12 27.02 -7.87
C ASN A 27 -13.62 26.56 -6.49
N ILE A 28 -12.70 25.61 -6.53
CA ILE A 28 -12.09 24.88 -5.44
C ILE A 28 -11.43 25.82 -4.42
N GLU A 29 -10.97 26.99 -4.87
CA GLU A 29 -10.41 28.04 -4.01
C GLU A 29 -11.43 28.60 -3.00
N LYS A 30 -12.74 28.48 -3.24
CA LYS A 30 -13.78 29.01 -2.33
C LYS A 30 -13.97 28.18 -1.06
N PHE A 31 -13.39 26.99 -0.99
CA PHE A 31 -13.58 26.02 0.08
C PHE A 31 -12.23 25.58 0.67
N ASP A 32 -11.31 26.53 0.85
CA ASP A 32 -9.99 26.27 1.41
C ASP A 32 -10.04 25.99 2.92
N GLY A 33 -9.13 25.14 3.39
CA GLY A 33 -9.05 24.67 4.78
C GLY A 33 -10.19 23.74 5.21
N VAL A 34 -10.13 23.32 6.49
CA VAL A 34 -11.08 22.37 7.10
C VAL A 34 -12.51 22.89 7.04
N ASP A 35 -12.73 24.17 7.40
CA ASP A 35 -14.07 24.78 7.39
C ASP A 35 -14.67 24.84 5.97
N GLY A 36 -13.84 25.09 4.96
CA GLY A 36 -14.26 25.09 3.56
C GLY A 36 -14.68 23.69 3.09
N PHE A 37 -13.88 22.67 3.41
CA PHE A 37 -14.22 21.28 3.08
C PHE A 37 -15.55 20.85 3.72
N GLU A 38 -15.79 21.18 4.99
CA GLU A 38 -17.03 20.79 5.67
C GLU A 38 -18.27 21.46 5.05
N LEU A 39 -18.18 22.74 4.67
CA LEU A 39 -19.28 23.42 3.94
C LEU A 39 -19.59 22.74 2.60
N LEU A 40 -18.54 22.30 1.89
CA LEU A 40 -18.69 21.59 0.62
C LEU A 40 -19.27 20.18 0.83
N TRP A 41 -18.81 19.46 1.86
CA TRP A 41 -19.34 18.17 2.26
C TRP A 41 -20.85 18.25 2.57
N ASP A 42 -21.26 19.22 3.40
CA ASP A 42 -22.66 19.42 3.76
C ASP A 42 -23.53 19.73 2.53
N ALA A 43 -23.03 20.57 1.62
CA ALA A 43 -23.74 20.92 0.39
C ALA A 43 -23.93 19.73 -0.57
N LEU A 44 -22.99 18.77 -0.54
CA LEU A 44 -22.97 17.60 -1.43
C LEU A 44 -23.45 16.31 -0.75
N PHE A 45 -23.77 16.35 0.56
CA PHE A 45 -24.02 15.17 1.38
C PHE A 45 -25.00 14.19 0.74
N ASN A 46 -26.17 14.67 0.30
CA ASN A 46 -27.20 13.82 -0.31
C ASN A 46 -26.74 13.19 -1.63
N ARG A 47 -25.91 13.89 -2.42
CA ARG A 47 -25.36 13.36 -3.67
C ARG A 47 -24.36 12.25 -3.39
N ILE A 48 -23.43 12.50 -2.46
CA ILE A 48 -22.39 11.54 -2.06
C ILE A 48 -22.99 10.32 -1.36
N GLN A 49 -23.98 10.52 -0.50
CA GLN A 49 -24.67 9.44 0.22
C GLN A 49 -25.24 8.39 -0.74
N ALA A 50 -25.83 8.83 -1.87
CA ALA A 50 -26.44 7.96 -2.86
C ALA A 50 -25.44 7.10 -3.67
N ILE A 51 -24.14 7.38 -3.58
CA ILE A 51 -23.11 6.67 -4.35
C ILE A 51 -22.85 5.31 -3.73
N ASN A 52 -22.89 4.26 -4.56
CA ASN A 52 -22.41 2.95 -4.15
C ASN A 52 -20.89 2.84 -4.38
N ILE A 53 -20.13 2.54 -3.33
CA ILE A 53 -18.68 2.39 -3.39
C ILE A 53 -18.21 0.92 -3.38
N SER A 54 -19.11 -0.06 -3.34
CA SER A 54 -18.74 -1.49 -3.33
C SER A 54 -17.91 -1.91 -4.56
N ASP A 55 -18.29 -1.42 -5.74
CA ASP A 55 -17.58 -1.66 -7.00
C ASP A 55 -16.56 -0.57 -7.36
N LEU A 56 -16.25 0.33 -6.42
CA LEU A 56 -15.26 1.38 -6.64
C LEU A 56 -13.87 0.76 -6.81
N ARG A 57 -13.25 1.01 -7.97
CA ARG A 57 -11.87 0.62 -8.24
C ARG A 57 -10.95 1.67 -7.62
N ILE A 58 -10.31 1.31 -6.52
CA ILE A 58 -9.30 2.16 -5.88
C ILE A 58 -7.96 1.84 -6.51
N VAL A 59 -7.42 2.80 -7.25
CA VAL A 59 -6.19 2.64 -8.04
C VAL A 59 -4.99 3.00 -7.19
N ALA A 60 -3.99 2.13 -7.20
CA ALA A 60 -2.76 2.28 -6.46
C ALA A 60 -1.60 1.63 -7.22
N PHE A 61 -0.40 1.73 -6.67
CA PHE A 61 0.74 0.98 -7.17
C PHE A 61 1.63 0.43 -6.06
N HIS A 62 2.29 -0.68 -6.35
CA HIS A 62 3.32 -1.29 -5.52
C HIS A 62 4.67 -1.17 -6.21
N ILE A 63 5.73 -0.91 -5.46
CA ILE A 63 7.10 -0.80 -5.97
C ILE A 63 7.90 -2.01 -5.49
N VAL A 64 8.56 -2.69 -6.44
CA VAL A 64 9.31 -3.91 -6.14
C VAL A 64 10.57 -4.02 -6.99
N GLY A 65 11.68 -4.40 -6.36
CA GLY A 65 12.82 -4.98 -7.06
C GLY A 65 12.57 -6.46 -7.32
N SER A 66 12.54 -6.90 -8.58
CA SER A 66 12.29 -8.29 -8.97
C SER A 66 13.51 -8.93 -9.64
N LEU A 67 13.81 -10.17 -9.27
CA LEU A 67 14.83 -11.01 -9.91
C LEU A 67 14.30 -11.84 -11.09
N ASP A 68 12.98 -11.90 -11.25
CA ASP A 68 12.26 -12.75 -12.19
C ASP A 68 11.43 -11.95 -13.21
N GLU A 69 11.68 -10.65 -13.32
CA GLU A 69 10.94 -9.72 -14.21
C GLU A 69 9.42 -9.74 -13.98
N CYS A 70 9.06 -9.84 -12.69
CA CYS A 70 7.70 -9.95 -12.16
C CYS A 70 6.91 -11.12 -12.75
N LYS A 71 7.57 -12.20 -13.18
CA LYS A 71 6.89 -13.38 -13.72
C LYS A 71 5.92 -13.98 -12.71
N GLU A 72 6.34 -14.15 -11.45
CA GLU A 72 5.48 -14.70 -10.39
C GLU A 72 4.28 -13.81 -10.10
N ILE A 73 4.46 -12.48 -10.15
CA ILE A 73 3.36 -11.51 -9.97
C ILE A 73 2.37 -11.57 -11.13
N LYS A 74 2.85 -11.73 -12.38
CA LYS A 74 1.99 -11.88 -13.56
C LYS A 74 1.13 -13.15 -13.48
N GLU A 75 1.68 -14.22 -12.91
CA GLU A 75 1.01 -15.53 -12.82
C GLU A 75 0.05 -15.61 -11.63
N ASN A 76 0.45 -15.11 -10.46
CA ASN A 76 -0.26 -15.34 -9.19
C ASN A 76 -0.96 -14.09 -8.63
N GLY A 77 -0.64 -12.90 -9.14
CA GLY A 77 -1.08 -11.63 -8.56
C GLY A 77 -0.08 -11.07 -7.55
N LEU A 78 -0.46 -10.00 -6.84
CA LEU A 78 0.28 -9.54 -5.66
C LEU A 78 -0.22 -10.32 -4.45
N GLU A 79 0.68 -11.05 -3.81
CA GLU A 79 0.43 -11.82 -2.60
C GLU A 79 1.07 -11.15 -1.38
N ASP A 80 0.51 -11.42 -0.20
CA ASP A 80 1.11 -10.98 1.05
C ASP A 80 2.42 -11.73 1.36
N LEU A 81 3.23 -11.21 2.29
CA LEU A 81 4.55 -11.75 2.57
C LEU A 81 4.48 -13.19 3.11
N GLN A 82 3.46 -13.55 3.88
CA GLN A 82 3.34 -14.91 4.40
C GLN A 82 3.10 -15.92 3.27
N LYS A 83 2.24 -15.56 2.32
CA LYS A 83 1.94 -16.37 1.14
C LYS A 83 3.17 -16.51 0.23
N VAL A 84 3.91 -15.41 0.01
CA VAL A 84 5.16 -15.41 -0.75
C VAL A 84 6.20 -16.35 -0.13
N LEU A 85 6.36 -16.32 1.19
CA LEU A 85 7.38 -17.12 1.89
C LEU A 85 6.99 -18.61 2.03
N SER A 86 5.70 -18.91 2.15
CA SER A 86 5.19 -20.28 2.28
C SER A 86 5.07 -21.02 0.94
N SER A 87 5.03 -20.29 -0.17
CA SER A 87 4.95 -20.84 -1.53
C SER A 87 6.33 -20.99 -2.18
N ASP A 88 6.42 -21.70 -3.31
CA ASP A 88 7.66 -21.82 -4.11
C ASP A 88 7.89 -20.56 -4.97
N THR A 89 8.26 -19.46 -4.33
CA THR A 89 8.57 -18.17 -4.96
C THR A 89 10.08 -17.95 -5.09
N THR A 90 10.47 -16.96 -5.87
CA THR A 90 11.88 -16.60 -6.05
C THR A 90 12.47 -16.17 -4.71
N LEU A 91 11.76 -15.38 -3.91
CA LEU A 91 12.21 -14.99 -2.57
C LEU A 91 12.41 -16.22 -1.66
N SER A 92 11.44 -17.14 -1.62
CA SER A 92 11.55 -18.32 -0.74
C SER A 92 12.66 -19.28 -1.18
N ARG A 93 12.88 -19.44 -2.50
CA ARG A 93 14.02 -20.21 -3.03
C ARG A 93 15.35 -19.58 -2.69
N GLU A 94 15.51 -18.27 -2.87
CA GLU A 94 16.77 -17.59 -2.57
C GLU A 94 17.09 -17.62 -1.06
N LEU A 95 16.09 -17.48 -0.19
CA LEU A 95 16.28 -17.64 1.26
C LEU A 95 16.72 -19.07 1.63
N LYS A 96 16.11 -20.10 1.03
CA LYS A 96 16.51 -21.49 1.25
C LYS A 96 17.96 -21.78 0.83
N LYS A 97 18.47 -21.12 -0.23
CA LYS A 97 19.87 -21.27 -0.68
C LYS A 97 20.90 -20.76 0.32
N VAL A 98 20.50 -19.87 1.23
CA VAL A 98 21.36 -19.35 2.30
C VAL A 98 21.00 -19.97 3.66
N ASP A 99 20.32 -21.12 3.65
CA ASP A 99 19.93 -21.93 4.81
C ASP A 99 18.89 -21.26 5.74
N VAL A 100 18.17 -20.26 5.24
CA VAL A 100 17.04 -19.66 5.97
C VAL A 100 15.80 -20.54 5.81
N GLN A 101 15.19 -20.89 6.95
CA GLN A 101 13.91 -21.59 7.00
C GLN A 101 12.92 -20.78 7.83
N ILE A 102 11.70 -20.63 7.33
CA ILE A 102 10.64 -19.87 7.99
C ILE A 102 9.41 -20.77 8.07
N ASP A 103 8.97 -21.05 9.29
CA ASP A 103 7.74 -21.76 9.57
C ASP A 103 6.79 -20.80 10.29
N ILE A 104 5.92 -20.17 9.50
CA ILE A 104 4.97 -19.16 9.98
C ILE A 104 3.95 -19.79 10.94
N ALA A 105 3.51 -21.01 10.67
CA ALA A 105 2.50 -21.70 11.46
C ALA A 105 3.00 -22.00 12.89
N ASN A 106 4.26 -22.43 13.00
CA ASN A 106 4.91 -22.67 14.29
C ASN A 106 5.67 -21.45 14.82
N LYS A 107 5.57 -20.29 14.15
CA LYS A 107 6.26 -19.04 14.48
C LYS A 107 7.77 -19.26 14.67
N LEU A 108 8.39 -20.06 13.81
CA LEU A 108 9.81 -20.38 13.89
C LEU A 108 10.55 -19.77 12.70
N ILE A 109 11.72 -19.19 12.97
CA ILE A 109 12.68 -18.83 11.94
C ILE A 109 14.07 -19.34 12.32
N SER A 110 14.76 -19.95 11.36
CA SER A 110 16.11 -20.45 11.55
C SER A 110 17.03 -20.12 10.39
N CYS A 111 18.33 -20.06 10.69
CA CYS A 111 19.42 -19.97 9.73
C CYS A 111 20.62 -20.71 10.30
N ASP A 112 21.11 -21.71 9.58
CA ASP A 112 22.12 -22.66 10.09
C ASP A 112 21.68 -23.27 11.43
N ASP A 113 22.52 -23.19 12.47
CA ASP A 113 22.22 -23.70 13.82
C ASP A 113 21.43 -22.70 14.70
N ASN A 114 21.17 -21.49 14.20
CA ASN A 114 20.45 -20.47 14.96
C ASN A 114 18.95 -20.57 14.68
N SER A 115 18.14 -20.63 15.74
CA SER A 115 16.69 -20.71 15.65
C SER A 115 16.04 -19.78 16.66
N TYR A 116 15.00 -19.08 16.22
CA TYR A 116 14.24 -18.13 17.03
C TYR A 116 12.74 -18.38 16.91
N ILE A 117 12.03 -18.21 18.02
CA ILE A 117 10.57 -18.11 18.01
C ILE A 117 10.21 -16.66 17.71
N LEU A 118 9.39 -16.43 16.70
CA LEU A 118 8.88 -15.12 16.34
C LEU A 118 7.97 -14.60 17.47
N ASN A 119 8.32 -13.45 18.01
CA ASN A 119 7.60 -12.81 19.09
C ASN A 119 7.71 -11.28 18.95
N THR A 120 6.55 -10.61 18.86
CA THR A 120 6.42 -9.15 18.71
C THR A 120 6.75 -8.37 19.98
N GLU A 121 6.98 -9.06 21.10
CA GLU A 121 7.49 -8.46 22.35
C GLU A 121 9.02 -8.54 22.47
N SER A 122 9.69 -9.13 21.47
CA SER A 122 11.16 -9.18 21.44
C SER A 122 11.77 -7.78 21.26
N SER A 123 13.09 -7.69 21.32
CA SER A 123 13.83 -6.46 21.01
C SER A 123 14.83 -6.67 19.87
N GLY A 124 15.31 -5.57 19.29
CA GLY A 124 16.33 -5.59 18.24
C GLY A 124 15.85 -6.27 16.94
N PRO A 125 16.75 -6.92 16.18
CA PRO A 125 16.41 -7.50 14.87
C PRO A 125 15.27 -8.52 14.90
N LEU A 126 15.14 -9.30 15.98
CA LEU A 126 14.06 -10.29 16.12
C LEU A 126 12.69 -9.61 16.22
N PHE A 127 12.59 -8.45 16.85
CA PHE A 127 11.35 -7.66 16.88
C PHE A 127 10.92 -7.29 15.47
N PHE A 128 11.82 -6.71 14.66
CA PHE A 128 11.48 -6.26 13.31
C PHE A 128 11.06 -7.41 12.40
N VAL A 129 11.79 -8.54 12.43
CA VAL A 129 11.43 -9.74 11.68
C VAL A 129 10.08 -10.31 12.16
N SER A 130 9.87 -10.38 13.47
CA SER A 130 8.60 -10.87 14.03
C SER A 130 7.42 -9.97 13.67
N ASN A 131 7.58 -8.65 13.78
CA ASN A 131 6.53 -7.70 13.44
C ASN A 131 6.19 -7.76 11.94
N ARG A 132 7.21 -7.82 11.07
CA ARG A 132 7.05 -7.93 9.61
C ARG A 132 6.35 -9.23 9.19
N LEU A 133 6.55 -10.33 9.91
CA LEU A 133 5.92 -11.62 9.59
C LEU A 133 4.55 -11.82 10.25
N LEU A 134 4.31 -11.23 11.43
CA LEU A 134 3.11 -11.51 12.23
C LEU A 134 2.06 -10.39 12.20
N ASN A 135 2.46 -9.14 11.96
CA ASN A 135 1.57 -7.98 12.01
C ASN A 135 1.54 -7.20 10.68
N ASP A 136 2.71 -6.94 10.09
CA ASP A 136 2.93 -6.06 8.93
C ASP A 136 3.38 -6.86 7.69
N TYR A 137 2.60 -7.89 7.34
CA TYR A 137 2.88 -8.78 6.21
C TYR A 137 1.98 -8.50 5.00
N CYS A 138 1.07 -7.52 5.09
CA CYS A 138 0.18 -7.14 4.01
C CYS A 138 0.92 -6.60 2.77
N ILE A 139 0.18 -6.52 1.67
CA ILE A 139 0.63 -5.80 0.48
C ILE A 139 0.54 -4.31 0.77
N ASN A 140 1.71 -3.65 0.79
CA ASN A 140 1.83 -2.21 0.95
C ASN A 140 1.91 -1.56 -0.42
N GLY A 141 1.10 -0.54 -0.66
CA GLY A 141 1.09 0.22 -1.90
C GLY A 141 1.01 1.72 -1.64
N PHE A 142 0.95 2.47 -2.73
CA PHE A 142 0.80 3.91 -2.74
C PHE A 142 -0.45 4.28 -3.50
N PHE A 143 -1.30 5.10 -2.90
CA PHE A 143 -2.27 5.87 -3.67
C PHE A 143 -1.54 6.83 -4.61
N PHE A 144 -0.48 7.46 -4.10
CA PHE A 144 0.46 8.26 -4.88
C PHE A 144 1.78 8.38 -4.12
N ASN A 145 2.85 8.60 -4.86
CA ASN A 145 4.16 9.02 -4.36
C ASN A 145 4.87 9.73 -5.51
N ASP A 146 5.34 10.95 -5.25
CA ASP A 146 5.89 11.85 -6.27
C ASP A 146 7.39 11.60 -6.54
N ASP A 147 8.09 10.87 -5.65
CA ASP A 147 9.49 10.49 -5.78
C ASP A 147 9.74 9.10 -5.17
N ILE A 148 9.49 8.06 -5.97
CA ILE A 148 9.59 6.67 -5.53
C ILE A 148 11.03 6.24 -5.23
N PHE A 149 12.03 6.99 -5.71
CA PHE A 149 13.44 6.67 -5.50
C PHE A 149 13.97 7.21 -4.17
N ASN A 150 13.34 8.27 -3.67
CA ASN A 150 13.57 8.82 -2.34
C ASN A 150 12.73 8.13 -1.26
N TYR A 151 11.79 7.25 -1.64
CA TYR A 151 11.13 6.39 -0.68
C TYR A 151 12.14 5.46 0.01
N GLY A 152 12.05 5.40 1.34
CA GLY A 152 13.02 4.75 2.21
C GLY A 152 13.29 3.27 1.88
N ASN A 153 14.39 2.74 2.43
CA ASN A 153 14.74 1.32 2.42
C ASN A 153 14.98 0.68 1.04
N MET A 154 15.07 1.48 -0.04
CA MET A 154 15.37 1.03 -1.40
C MET A 154 14.45 -0.09 -1.89
N VAL A 155 13.14 0.01 -1.64
CA VAL A 155 12.15 -1.03 -2.01
C VAL A 155 12.12 -1.32 -3.51
N TYR A 156 12.47 -0.32 -4.33
CA TYR A 156 12.65 -0.48 -5.78
C TYR A 156 13.82 -1.39 -6.15
N LYS A 157 14.81 -1.58 -5.25
CA LYS A 157 15.97 -2.48 -5.46
C LYS A 157 15.86 -3.81 -4.74
N ARG A 158 14.96 -3.97 -3.76
CA ARG A 158 14.79 -5.23 -3.02
C ARG A 158 13.55 -5.24 -2.12
N PRO A 159 12.99 -6.43 -1.81
CA PRO A 159 12.04 -6.58 -0.72
C PRO A 159 12.59 -6.02 0.59
N GLU A 160 11.80 -5.22 1.30
CA GLU A 160 12.21 -4.67 2.60
C GLU A 160 12.53 -5.76 3.63
N PHE A 161 11.84 -6.90 3.55
CA PHE A 161 12.08 -8.05 4.42
C PHE A 161 13.53 -8.53 4.42
N LEU A 162 14.25 -8.44 3.28
CA LEU A 162 15.66 -8.81 3.20
C LEU A 162 16.55 -7.95 4.10
N MET A 163 16.18 -6.67 4.29
CA MET A 163 16.85 -5.78 5.22
C MET A 163 16.74 -6.33 6.65
N ASN A 164 15.51 -6.57 7.12
CA ASN A 164 15.26 -6.97 8.50
C ASN A 164 15.91 -8.33 8.81
N ILE A 165 15.79 -9.29 7.90
CA ILE A 165 16.38 -10.62 8.12
C ILE A 165 17.92 -10.59 8.05
N SER A 166 18.53 -9.68 7.30
CA SER A 166 19.99 -9.52 7.24
C SER A 166 20.60 -8.95 8.53
N GLU A 167 19.79 -8.25 9.33
CA GLU A 167 20.16 -7.81 10.67
C GLU A 167 20.07 -8.96 11.68
N LEU A 168 19.06 -9.83 11.55
CA LEU A 168 18.91 -11.01 12.40
C LEU A 168 19.95 -12.09 12.07
N PHE A 169 20.21 -12.33 10.79
CA PHE A 169 21.16 -13.32 10.29
C PHE A 169 22.16 -12.65 9.33
N PRO A 170 23.37 -12.29 9.80
CA PRO A 170 24.37 -11.58 8.99
C PRO A 170 24.76 -12.25 7.67
N LYS A 171 24.64 -13.58 7.56
CA LYS A 171 24.88 -14.36 6.32
C LYS A 171 23.95 -13.92 5.18
N VAL A 172 22.72 -13.50 5.50
CA VAL A 172 21.70 -13.08 4.53
C VAL A 172 22.04 -11.74 3.87
N ARG A 173 23.00 -10.96 4.40
CA ARG A 173 23.50 -9.74 3.74
C ARG A 173 24.00 -10.00 2.33
N SER A 174 24.58 -11.17 2.08
CA SER A 174 25.02 -11.56 0.73
C SER A 174 23.85 -11.64 -0.26
N LEU A 175 22.69 -12.10 0.19
CA LEU A 175 21.45 -12.14 -0.59
C LEU A 175 20.85 -10.74 -0.76
N ASP A 176 20.84 -9.92 0.30
CA ASP A 176 20.42 -8.52 0.24
C ASP A 176 21.17 -7.74 -0.86
N GLU A 177 22.50 -7.88 -0.89
CA GLU A 177 23.36 -7.25 -1.89
C GLU A 177 23.24 -7.88 -3.29
N LEU A 178 22.99 -9.19 -3.38
CA LEU A 178 22.67 -9.83 -4.65
C LEU A 178 21.41 -9.22 -5.26
N TRP A 179 20.36 -9.07 -4.45
CA TRP A 179 19.08 -8.56 -4.91
C TRP A 179 19.20 -7.11 -5.40
N LYS A 180 19.86 -6.24 -4.62
CA LYS A 180 20.11 -4.85 -5.02
C LYS A 180 20.87 -4.71 -6.33
N ARG A 181 21.80 -5.64 -6.61
CA ARG A 181 22.65 -5.62 -7.81
C ARG A 181 21.99 -6.23 -9.05
N LYS A 182 21.11 -7.22 -8.86
CA LYS A 182 20.60 -8.06 -9.96
C LYS A 182 19.12 -7.86 -10.25
N SER A 183 18.38 -7.26 -9.35
CA SER A 183 16.97 -7.00 -9.60
C SER A 183 16.78 -5.85 -10.58
N LYS A 184 15.66 -5.92 -11.29
CA LYS A 184 15.10 -4.77 -12.01
C LYS A 184 13.97 -4.18 -11.17
N SER A 185 13.85 -2.86 -11.21
CA SER A 185 12.82 -2.13 -10.48
C SER A 185 11.54 -2.09 -11.28
N TYR A 186 10.40 -2.35 -10.64
CA TYR A 186 9.09 -2.32 -11.28
C TYR A 186 8.08 -1.54 -10.45
N LYS A 187 7.18 -0.87 -11.16
CA LYS A 187 5.94 -0.31 -10.64
C LYS A 187 4.77 -1.20 -11.08
N ILE A 188 4.13 -1.82 -10.12
CA ILE A 188 2.95 -2.67 -10.33
C ILE A 188 1.72 -1.81 -10.10
N ASN A 189 1.08 -1.36 -11.17
CA ASN A 189 -0.18 -0.63 -11.05
C ASN A 189 -1.33 -1.63 -10.91
N PHE A 190 -2.18 -1.42 -9.93
CA PHE A 190 -3.32 -2.29 -9.66
C PHE A 190 -4.53 -1.49 -9.20
N TYR A 191 -5.68 -2.15 -9.14
CA TYR A 191 -6.82 -1.65 -8.39
C TYR A 191 -7.26 -2.64 -7.32
N ALA A 192 -7.86 -2.14 -6.27
CA ALA A 192 -8.52 -2.93 -5.23
C ALA A 192 -9.94 -2.39 -4.99
N THR A 193 -10.83 -3.20 -4.44
CA THR A 193 -12.11 -2.74 -3.92
C THR A 193 -11.96 -2.21 -2.49
N VAL A 194 -12.95 -1.45 -2.02
CA VAL A 194 -13.01 -0.99 -0.62
C VAL A 194 -12.90 -2.17 0.36
N GLU A 195 -13.51 -3.31 0.04
CA GLU A 195 -13.51 -4.49 0.89
C GLU A 195 -12.14 -5.16 0.99
N GLN A 196 -11.29 -5.03 -0.02
CA GLN A 196 -9.93 -5.59 -0.03
C GLN A 196 -8.93 -4.74 0.76
N ILE A 197 -9.21 -3.45 0.96
CA ILE A 197 -8.32 -2.49 1.61
C ILE A 197 -8.50 -2.51 3.12
N ALA A 198 -7.40 -2.46 3.87
CA ALA A 198 -7.42 -2.44 5.32
C ALA A 198 -8.06 -1.14 5.84
N GLU A 199 -8.92 -1.27 6.85
CA GLU A 199 -9.75 -0.18 7.39
C GLU A 199 -8.94 1.03 7.88
N PHE A 200 -7.75 0.79 8.43
CA PHE A 200 -6.84 1.84 8.88
C PHE A 200 -6.31 2.71 7.73
N THR A 201 -6.34 2.22 6.48
CA THR A 201 -6.04 3.03 5.28
C THR A 201 -6.99 4.22 5.18
N PHE A 202 -8.23 4.05 5.62
CA PHE A 202 -9.28 5.08 5.64
C PHE A 202 -9.45 5.74 7.01
N GLU A 203 -8.48 5.56 7.91
CA GLU A 203 -8.45 6.19 9.24
C GLU A 203 -9.65 5.78 10.14
N LEU A 204 -10.23 4.59 9.88
CA LEU A 204 -11.39 4.08 10.64
C LEU A 204 -11.04 3.52 12.02
N SER A 205 -9.79 3.06 12.19
CA SER A 205 -9.33 2.38 13.40
C SER A 205 -8.23 3.16 14.15
N ASN A 206 -8.15 4.47 13.93
CA ASN A 206 -7.19 5.32 14.61
C ASN A 206 -7.65 5.61 16.05
N GLU A 207 -6.71 5.81 16.97
CA GLU A 207 -7.03 6.21 18.36
C GLU A 207 -7.69 7.59 18.43
N LEU A 208 -7.38 8.46 17.47
CA LEU A 208 -7.95 9.78 17.32
C LEU A 208 -8.73 9.86 16.01
N ASP A 209 -9.94 10.41 16.10
CA ASP A 209 -10.72 10.73 14.92
C ASP A 209 -9.95 11.73 14.03
N PRO A 210 -9.98 11.57 12.69
CA PRO A 210 -9.48 12.59 11.79
C PRO A 210 -10.22 13.92 11.99
N PRO A 211 -9.66 15.06 11.54
CA PRO A 211 -10.22 16.40 11.76
C PRO A 211 -11.45 16.69 10.87
N TYR A 212 -12.36 15.73 10.74
CA TYR A 212 -13.62 15.83 10.05
C TYR A 212 -14.75 16.07 11.05
N ARG A 213 -15.62 17.03 10.75
CA ARG A 213 -16.85 17.24 11.53
C ARG A 213 -17.71 15.98 11.50
N ASP A 214 -18.32 15.67 12.64
CA ASP A 214 -19.29 14.59 12.79
C ASP A 214 -18.77 13.17 12.46
N TRP A 215 -17.45 12.98 12.38
CA TRP A 215 -16.84 11.68 12.03
C TRP A 215 -17.38 10.52 12.87
N GLY A 216 -17.41 10.68 14.20
CA GLY A 216 -17.87 9.65 15.13
C GLY A 216 -19.34 9.23 14.99
N ILE A 217 -20.18 10.01 14.30
CA ILE A 217 -21.59 9.66 14.06
C ILE A 217 -21.88 9.15 12.63
N LEU A 218 -20.88 9.20 11.73
CA LEU A 218 -21.01 8.65 10.38
C LEU A 218 -20.90 7.12 10.40
N SER A 219 -21.63 6.46 9.50
CA SER A 219 -21.38 5.05 9.19
C SER A 219 -20.00 4.90 8.52
N ASP A 220 -19.41 3.71 8.58
CA ASP A 220 -18.11 3.45 7.96
C ASP A 220 -18.12 3.69 6.45
N ASP A 221 -19.22 3.36 5.77
CA ASP A 221 -19.43 3.71 4.36
C ASP A 221 -19.32 5.23 4.12
N MET A 222 -19.98 6.04 4.96
CA MET A 222 -19.91 7.50 4.84
C MET A 222 -18.55 8.08 5.24
N LYS A 223 -17.87 7.47 6.23
CA LYS A 223 -16.51 7.82 6.60
C LYS A 223 -15.54 7.60 5.45
N ILE A 224 -15.62 6.44 4.78
CA ILE A 224 -14.80 6.13 3.61
C ILE A 224 -15.11 7.13 2.48
N LYS A 225 -16.37 7.42 2.19
CA LYS A 225 -16.75 8.44 1.18
C LYS A 225 -16.19 9.82 1.51
N LYS A 226 -16.26 10.25 2.78
CA LYS A 226 -15.71 11.53 3.25
C LYS A 226 -14.19 11.56 3.10
N TRP A 227 -13.52 10.49 3.47
CA TRP A 227 -12.07 10.32 3.33
C TRP A 227 -11.65 10.38 1.86
N LEU A 228 -12.30 9.61 0.97
CA LEU A 228 -12.01 9.58 -0.47
C LEU A 228 -12.18 10.95 -1.08
N PHE A 229 -13.30 11.62 -0.79
CA PHE A 229 -13.56 12.95 -1.33
C PHE A 229 -12.53 13.98 -0.85
N SER A 230 -12.23 14.00 0.45
CA SER A 230 -11.21 14.89 1.02
C SER A 230 -9.85 14.69 0.37
N HIS A 231 -9.37 13.46 0.26
CA HIS A 231 -8.04 13.18 -0.29
C HIS A 231 -7.96 13.50 -1.79
N ALA A 232 -9.00 13.20 -2.57
CA ALA A 232 -9.04 13.59 -3.98
C ALA A 232 -9.08 15.11 -4.15
N LEU A 233 -9.82 15.83 -3.31
CA LEU A 233 -9.90 17.29 -3.37
C LEU A 233 -8.54 17.93 -3.04
N GLU A 234 -7.86 17.46 -1.99
CA GLU A 234 -6.53 17.96 -1.62
C GLU A 234 -5.48 17.63 -2.68
N ARG A 235 -5.52 16.44 -3.29
CA ARG A 235 -4.61 16.13 -4.41
C ARG A 235 -4.91 16.97 -5.65
N ALA A 236 -6.19 17.21 -5.96
CA ALA A 236 -6.60 18.08 -7.06
C ALA A 236 -6.13 19.54 -6.91
N ARG A 237 -5.86 19.96 -5.66
CA ARG A 237 -5.30 21.26 -5.26
C ARG A 237 -3.77 21.31 -5.25
N ASP A 238 -3.10 20.18 -5.43
CA ASP A 238 -1.66 20.03 -5.17
C ASP A 238 -1.27 20.35 -3.71
N ASN A 239 -2.20 20.13 -2.77
CA ASN A 239 -2.02 20.37 -1.34
C ASN A 239 -1.83 19.09 -0.52
N LEU A 240 -2.06 17.94 -1.14
CA LEU A 240 -1.68 16.66 -0.56
C LEU A 240 -0.15 16.56 -0.65
N GLY A 241 0.50 16.15 0.45
CA GLY A 241 1.98 16.04 0.53
C GLY A 241 2.59 15.13 -0.54
N THR A 242 3.81 14.62 -0.34
CA THR A 242 4.51 13.89 -1.42
C THR A 242 4.15 12.40 -1.53
N GLU A 243 3.41 11.84 -0.57
CA GLU A 243 2.99 10.44 -0.59
C GLU A 243 1.75 10.15 0.27
N LYS A 244 1.02 9.08 -0.10
CA LYS A 244 -0.01 8.46 0.75
C LYS A 244 -0.04 6.94 0.48
N PHE A 245 0.02 6.17 1.56
CA PHE A 245 0.05 4.71 1.52
C PHE A 245 -1.35 4.11 1.43
N LEU A 246 -1.40 2.92 0.83
CA LEU A 246 -2.54 2.02 0.82
C LEU A 246 -2.09 0.67 1.36
N TYR A 247 -2.92 0.05 2.19
CA TYR A 247 -2.64 -1.27 2.75
C TYR A 247 -3.77 -2.23 2.39
N ILE A 248 -3.43 -3.36 1.79
CA ILE A 248 -4.39 -4.45 1.56
C ILE A 248 -4.60 -5.22 2.86
N LYS A 249 -5.81 -5.74 3.09
CA LYS A 249 -6.09 -6.57 4.27
C LYS A 249 -5.16 -7.80 4.28
N ASN A 250 -4.73 -8.19 5.47
CA ASN A 250 -3.98 -9.43 5.67
C ASN A 250 -4.73 -10.64 5.09
N GLY A 251 -4.02 -11.51 4.37
CA GLY A 251 -4.60 -12.69 3.71
C GLY A 251 -5.37 -12.40 2.41
N VAL A 252 -5.52 -11.13 2.02
CA VAL A 252 -6.13 -10.76 0.73
C VAL A 252 -5.05 -10.62 -0.33
N ILE A 253 -5.29 -11.24 -1.48
CA ILE A 253 -4.46 -11.19 -2.68
C ILE A 253 -5.08 -10.19 -3.66
N ILE A 254 -4.24 -9.46 -4.38
CA ILE A 254 -4.66 -8.74 -5.59
C ILE A 254 -4.42 -9.69 -6.77
N PRO A 255 -5.47 -10.33 -7.31
CA PRO A 255 -5.30 -11.35 -8.33
C PRO A 255 -4.84 -10.73 -9.66
N PRO A 256 -4.32 -11.53 -10.61
CA PRO A 256 -3.76 -11.04 -11.87
C PRO A 256 -4.69 -10.12 -12.67
N GLU A 257 -6.01 -10.37 -12.65
CA GLU A 257 -7.01 -9.54 -13.33
C GLU A 257 -7.17 -8.14 -12.74
N GLN A 258 -6.70 -7.92 -11.51
CA GLN A 258 -6.67 -6.62 -10.86
C GLN A 258 -5.37 -5.85 -11.11
N ILE A 259 -4.38 -6.47 -11.76
CA ILE A 259 -3.16 -5.80 -12.21
C ILE A 259 -3.46 -5.04 -13.51
N ILE A 260 -3.26 -3.72 -13.46
CA ILE A 260 -3.49 -2.81 -14.59
C ILE A 260 -2.27 -2.82 -15.53
N SER A 261 -1.08 -2.67 -14.96
CA SER A 261 0.17 -2.73 -15.71
C SER A 261 1.36 -3.04 -14.80
N ILE A 262 2.45 -3.49 -15.43
CA ILE A 262 3.74 -3.71 -14.78
C ILE A 262 4.76 -2.94 -15.60
N ASP A 263 5.23 -1.84 -15.03
CA ASP A 263 6.12 -0.90 -15.72
C ASP A 263 7.53 -1.04 -15.14
N GLU A 264 8.52 -1.34 -15.99
CA GLU A 264 9.93 -1.31 -15.58
C GLU A 264 10.34 0.15 -15.31
N LEU A 265 10.99 0.37 -14.16
CA LEU A 265 11.50 1.67 -13.76
C LEU A 265 12.97 1.77 -14.15
N ASN A 266 13.28 2.69 -15.06
CA ASN A 266 14.66 3.03 -15.36
C ASN A 266 15.23 3.81 -14.18
N CYS A 267 16.04 3.16 -13.35
CA CYS A 267 16.91 3.87 -12.42
C CYS A 267 18.03 4.48 -13.26
N GLU A 268 18.13 5.81 -13.34
CA GLU A 268 19.37 6.41 -13.83
C GLU A 268 20.51 6.00 -12.87
N GLU A 269 21.59 5.44 -13.43
CA GLU A 269 22.78 4.97 -12.68
C GLU A 269 23.63 6.14 -12.16
#